data_AF-A0A3D8I0B7-F1
#
_entry.id   AF-A0A3D8I0B7-F1
#
_cell.length_a   1.000
_cell.length_b   1.000
_cell.length_c   1.000
_cell.angle_alpha   90.00
_cell.angle_beta   90.00
_cell.angle_gamma   90.00
#
_symmetry.space_group_name_H-M   'P 1'
#
loop_
_entity.id
_entity.type
_entity.pdbx_description
1 polymer ?
#
loop_
_entity_poly.entity_id
_entity_poly.type
_entity_poly.pdbx_seq_one_letter_code
_entity_poly.pdbx_strand_id
1 'polypeptide(L)'
;MKCIICKAKATSYFTTDFRFHFGGKYKEQLEKSEYYKCSYCGFTFSKDVYEMSYTTWCELNLKAHTQFESTDLNTRLTNQPPYLAQATMLNLLLKDDIIGGGQQQK
;
A
#
# COMPACT_ATOMS: atom_id res chain seq x y z
N MET A 1 15.09 -8.72 1.76
CA MET A 1 13.95 -9.09 0.89
C MET A 1 14.12 -8.47 -0.50
N LYS A 2 13.33 -8.88 -1.51
CA LYS A 2 13.30 -8.23 -2.82
C LYS A 2 12.16 -7.21 -2.89
N CYS A 3 12.43 -6.04 -3.46
CA CYS A 3 11.42 -5.00 -3.66
C CYS A 3 10.32 -5.49 -4.60
N ILE A 4 9.05 -5.25 -4.26
CA ILE A 4 7.94 -5.69 -5.10
C ILE A 4 7.88 -4.97 -6.45
N ILE A 5 8.35 -3.72 -6.48
CA ILE A 5 8.33 -2.82 -7.63
C ILE A 5 9.47 -3.13 -8.62
N CYS A 6 10.72 -3.09 -8.16
CA CYS A 6 11.89 -3.19 -9.04
C CYS A 6 12.76 -4.44 -8.82
N LYS A 7 12.34 -5.34 -7.92
CA LYS A 7 13.05 -6.60 -7.56
C LYS A 7 14.45 -6.43 -6.94
N ALA A 8 14.97 -5.21 -6.81
CA ALA A 8 16.22 -4.91 -6.13
C ALA A 8 16.18 -5.25 -4.62
N LYS A 9 17.35 -5.26 -3.97
CA LYS A 9 17.47 -5.55 -2.53
C LYS A 9 16.73 -4.50 -1.70
N ALA A 10 16.00 -4.97 -0.70
CA ALA A 10 15.39 -4.15 0.34
C ALA A 10 15.92 -4.56 1.71
N THR A 11 16.15 -3.57 2.56
CA THR A 11 16.69 -3.71 3.92
C THR A 11 15.65 -3.29 4.94
N SER A 12 15.74 -3.84 6.16
CA SER A 12 14.91 -3.41 7.28
C SER A 12 15.05 -1.90 7.49
N TYR A 13 13.95 -1.23 7.80
CA TYR A 13 13.88 0.24 7.87
C TYR A 13 13.28 0.71 9.18
N PHE A 14 12.06 0.29 9.53
CA PHE A 14 11.45 0.54 10.83
C PHE A 14 10.45 -0.55 11.20
N THR A 15 9.97 -0.53 12.44
CA THR A 15 8.86 -1.38 12.88
C THR A 15 7.72 -0.53 13.42
N THR A 16 6.48 -0.97 13.21
CA THR A 16 5.27 -0.34 13.76
C THR A 16 4.51 -1.30 14.64
N ASP A 17 3.70 -0.77 15.55
CA ASP A 17 2.83 -1.53 16.44
C ASP A 17 1.36 -1.12 16.24
N PHE A 18 0.62 -1.97 15.54
CA PHE A 18 -0.78 -1.79 15.19
C PHE A 18 -1.73 -1.95 16.38
N ARG A 19 -1.25 -2.34 17.56
CA ARG A 19 -2.05 -2.26 18.79
C ARG A 19 -2.33 -0.80 19.18
N PHE A 20 -1.40 0.10 18.85
CA PHE A 20 -1.53 1.53 19.10
C PHE A 20 -1.95 2.30 17.85
N HIS A 21 -1.38 1.95 16.69
CA HIS A 21 -1.75 2.57 15.42
C HIS A 21 -3.13 2.12 14.93
N PHE A 22 -3.87 3.01 14.26
CA PHE A 22 -5.24 2.77 13.78
C PHE A 22 -6.24 2.36 14.88
N GLY A 23 -5.96 2.67 16.15
CA GLY A 23 -6.83 2.33 17.27
C GLY A 23 -6.98 0.83 17.52
N GLY A 24 -5.97 0.02 17.16
CA GLY A 24 -6.00 -1.43 17.40
C GLY A 24 -6.92 -2.22 16.47
N LYS A 25 -7.51 -1.59 15.46
CA LYS A 25 -8.59 -2.17 14.63
C LYS A 25 -8.16 -3.39 13.80
N TYR A 26 -6.86 -3.55 13.53
CA TYR A 26 -6.32 -4.71 12.80
C TYR A 26 -5.38 -5.58 13.64
N LYS A 27 -5.33 -5.39 14.96
CA LYS A 27 -4.37 -6.07 15.84
C LYS A 27 -4.41 -7.59 15.68
N GLU A 28 -5.58 -8.19 15.48
CA GLU A 28 -5.73 -9.65 15.34
C GLU A 28 -5.09 -10.21 14.06
N GLN A 29 -4.91 -9.37 13.04
CA GLN A 29 -4.36 -9.76 11.73
C GLN A 29 -2.96 -9.21 11.49
N LEU A 30 -2.60 -8.09 12.15
CA LEU A 30 -1.29 -7.44 12.16
C LEU A 30 -1.11 -6.79 13.53
N GLU A 31 -0.35 -7.40 14.44
CA GLU A 31 -0.02 -6.77 15.73
C GLU A 31 1.16 -5.82 15.60
N LYS A 32 2.24 -6.30 15.00
CA LYS A 32 3.47 -5.58 14.73
C LYS A 32 3.81 -5.79 13.27
N SER A 33 4.35 -4.77 12.62
CA SER A 33 4.89 -4.97 11.28
C SER A 33 6.30 -4.43 11.10
N GLU A 34 7.15 -5.22 10.47
CA GLU A 34 8.47 -4.84 10.01
C GLU A 34 8.37 -4.24 8.61
N TYR A 35 8.88 -3.02 8.44
CA TYR A 35 8.93 -2.33 7.17
C TYR A 35 10.32 -2.39 6.57
N TYR A 36 10.38 -2.66 5.27
CA TYR A 36 11.59 -2.72 4.47
C TYR A 36 11.58 -1.58 3.47
N LYS A 37 12.76 -0.98 3.23
CA LYS A 37 12.95 0.05 2.21
C LYS A 37 13.88 -0.47 1.12
N CYS A 38 13.48 -0.32 -0.13
CA CYS A 38 14.32 -0.62 -1.27
C CYS A 38 15.48 0.37 -1.36
N SER A 39 16.71 -0.13 -1.42
CA SER A 39 17.89 0.72 -1.55
C SER A 39 18.05 1.36 -2.93
N TYR A 40 17.30 0.89 -3.92
CA TYR A 40 17.36 1.39 -5.30
C TYR A 40 16.26 2.42 -5.60
N CYS A 41 14.97 2.03 -5.51
CA CYS A 41 13.87 2.93 -5.85
C CYS A 41 13.24 3.65 -4.64
N GLY A 42 13.71 3.38 -3.42
CA GLY A 42 13.18 4.00 -2.19
C GLY A 42 11.81 3.50 -1.74
N PHE A 43 11.16 2.61 -2.49
CA PHE A 43 9.85 2.06 -2.13
C PHE A 43 9.91 1.35 -0.77
N THR A 44 8.95 1.66 0.09
CA THR A 44 8.85 1.14 1.46
C THR A 44 7.62 0.27 1.59
N PHE A 45 7.75 -0.92 2.16
CA PHE A 45 6.66 -1.89 2.26
C PHE A 45 6.75 -2.73 3.54
N SER A 46 5.59 -3.17 4.02
CA SER A 46 5.50 -4.11 5.13
C SER A 46 5.93 -5.50 4.68
N LYS A 47 6.86 -6.11 5.40
CA LYS A 47 7.26 -7.52 5.24
C LYS A 47 6.08 -8.43 5.53
N ASP A 48 5.37 -8.18 6.62
CA ASP A 48 4.29 -9.06 7.10
C ASP A 48 3.13 -9.11 6.11
N VAL A 49 2.76 -7.96 5.51
CA VAL A 49 1.77 -7.91 4.43
C VAL A 49 2.32 -8.59 3.16
N TYR A 50 3.61 -8.43 2.86
CA TYR A 50 4.24 -9.04 1.68
C TYR A 50 4.31 -10.58 1.77
N GLU A 51 4.55 -11.13 2.95
CA GLU A 51 4.66 -12.57 3.20
C GLU A 51 3.30 -13.22 3.54
N MET A 52 2.25 -12.41 3.71
CA MET A 52 0.89 -12.86 4.01
C MET A 52 0.35 -13.76 2.90
N SER A 53 -0.39 -14.80 3.27
CA SER A 53 -1.11 -15.62 2.30
C SER A 53 -2.12 -14.77 1.53
N TYR A 54 -2.35 -15.11 0.27
CA TYR A 54 -3.30 -14.38 -0.57
C TYR A 54 -4.70 -14.29 0.05
N THR A 55 -5.19 -15.38 0.66
CA THR A 55 -6.51 -15.42 1.28
C THR A 55 -6.59 -14.49 2.49
N THR A 56 -5.60 -14.55 3.40
CA THR A 56 -5.56 -13.68 4.57
C THR A 56 -5.38 -12.22 4.17
N TRP A 57 -4.59 -11.96 3.12
CA TRP A 57 -4.42 -10.62 2.57
C TRP A 57 -5.73 -10.07 2.00
N CYS A 58 -6.47 -10.87 1.22
CA CYS A 58 -7.76 -10.48 0.67
C CYS A 58 -8.77 -10.12 1.77
N GLU A 59 -8.84 -10.93 2.83
CA GLU A 59 -9.70 -10.67 3.98
C GLU A 59 -9.33 -9.39 4.72
N LEU A 60 -8.02 -9.20 5.02
CA LEU A 60 -7.52 -7.97 5.64
C LEU A 60 -7.83 -6.75 4.77
N ASN A 61 -7.54 -6.84 3.46
CA ASN A 61 -7.74 -5.75 2.52
C ASN A 61 -9.21 -5.35 2.45
N LEU A 62 -10.11 -6.32 2.34
CA LEU A 62 -11.55 -6.06 2.35
C LEU A 62 -11.99 -5.39 3.66
N LYS A 63 -11.58 -5.93 4.82
CA LYS A 63 -11.88 -5.30 6.13
C LYS A 63 -11.35 -3.87 6.21
N ALA A 64 -10.15 -3.63 5.69
CA ALA A 64 -9.53 -2.32 5.71
C ALA A 64 -10.32 -1.28 4.90
N HIS A 65 -10.70 -1.64 3.68
CA HIS A 65 -11.51 -0.79 2.80
C HIS A 65 -12.92 -0.58 3.34
N THR A 66 -13.63 -1.64 3.73
CA THR A 66 -15.00 -1.54 4.28
C THR A 66 -15.03 -0.66 5.53
N GLN A 67 -14.05 -0.80 6.43
CA GLN A 67 -13.99 0.03 7.62
C GLN A 67 -13.73 1.50 7.28
N PHE A 68 -12.82 1.78 6.36
CA PHE A 68 -12.55 3.16 5.94
C PHE A 68 -13.80 3.80 5.30
N GLU A 69 -14.46 3.07 4.40
CA GLU A 69 -15.64 3.52 3.67
C GLU A 69 -16.84 3.77 4.59
N SER A 70 -17.03 2.91 5.61
CA SER A 70 -18.09 3.07 6.61
C SER A 70 -17.80 4.13 7.69
N THR A 71 -16.56 4.60 7.81
CA THR A 71 -16.18 5.62 8.80
C THR A 71 -16.68 7.01 8.37
N ASP A 72 -17.32 7.74 9.29
CA ASP A 72 -17.76 9.12 9.09
C ASP A 72 -16.61 10.00 8.63
N LEU A 73 -16.84 10.82 7.61
CA LEU A 73 -15.80 11.63 6.96
C LEU A 73 -15.04 12.52 7.94
N ASN A 74 -15.70 13.06 8.96
CA ASN A 74 -15.08 13.96 9.94
C ASN A 74 -14.22 13.21 10.96
N THR A 75 -14.35 11.87 11.03
CA THR A 75 -13.63 11.01 11.98
C THR A 75 -12.48 10.24 11.35
N ARG A 76 -12.29 10.36 10.03
CA ARG A 76 -11.21 9.68 9.31
C ARG A 76 -9.85 10.29 9.68
N LEU A 77 -8.92 9.44 10.13
CA LEU A 77 -7.56 9.83 10.49
C LEU A 77 -6.64 10.03 9.26
N THR A 78 -7.04 9.50 8.11
CA THR A 78 -6.28 9.59 6.86
C THR A 78 -7.23 9.86 5.70
N ASN A 79 -6.74 10.48 4.64
CA ASN A 79 -7.43 10.47 3.36
C ASN A 79 -7.04 9.19 2.60
N GLN A 80 -7.96 8.68 1.78
CA GLN A 80 -7.53 7.80 0.70
C GLN A 80 -6.77 8.67 -0.30
N PRO A 81 -5.62 8.21 -0.84
CA PRO A 81 -5.00 8.86 -1.97
C PRO A 81 -6.05 9.05 -3.07
N PRO A 82 -6.05 10.16 -3.81
CA PRO A 82 -7.07 10.45 -4.81
C PRO A 82 -6.83 9.60 -6.06
N TYR A 83 -6.87 8.27 -5.92
CA TYR A 83 -6.51 7.29 -6.94
C TYR A 83 -7.30 7.50 -8.23
N LEU A 84 -8.57 7.88 -8.13
CA LEU A 84 -9.37 8.25 -9.29
C LEU A 84 -8.79 9.46 -10.02
N ALA A 85 -8.54 10.57 -9.32
CA ALA A 85 -7.96 11.76 -9.93
C ALA A 85 -6.55 11.50 -10.48
N GLN A 86 -5.73 10.70 -9.78
CA GLN A 86 -4.41 10.28 -10.25
C GLN A 86 -4.50 9.43 -11.51
N ALA A 87 -5.40 8.44 -11.55
CA ALA A 87 -5.61 7.59 -12.72
C ALA A 87 -6.17 8.40 -13.90
N THR A 88 -7.10 9.33 -13.65
CA THR A 88 -7.63 10.25 -14.67
C THR A 88 -6.53 11.13 -15.25
N MET A 89 -5.69 11.72 -14.40
CA MET A 89 -4.57 12.55 -14.85
C MET A 89 -3.59 11.74 -15.71
N LEU A 90 -3.19 10.56 -15.25
CA LEU A 90 -2.31 9.69 -16.03
C LEU A 90 -2.92 9.32 -17.39
N ASN A 91 -4.23 9.03 -17.43
CA ASN A 91 -4.92 8.71 -18.68
C ASN A 91 -4.98 9.91 -19.64
N LEU A 92 -5.20 11.13 -19.15
CA LEU A 92 -5.16 12.35 -19.97
C LEU A 92 -3.75 12.57 -20.54
N LEU A 93 -2.71 12.51 -19.68
CA LEU A 93 -1.33 12.69 -20.11
C LEU A 93 -0.87 11.64 -21.13
N LEU A 94 -1.38 10.40 -21.03
CA LEU A 94 -1.13 9.35 -22.02
C LEU A 94 -1.86 9.60 -23.34
N LYS A 95 -3.12 10.04 -23.29
CA LYS A 95 -3.92 10.32 -24.49
C LYS A 95 -3.41 11.51 -25.29
N ASP A 96 -2.85 12.49 -24.60
CA ASP A 96 -2.29 13.70 -25.19
C ASP A 96 -0.78 13.55 -25.51
N ASP A 97 -0.24 12.33 -25.44
CA ASP A 97 1.16 11.99 -25.72
C ASP A 97 2.20 12.81 -24.92
N ILE A 98 1.83 13.30 -23.73
CA ILE A 98 2.73 14.06 -22.83
C ILE A 98 3.68 13.10 -22.09
N ILE A 99 3.21 11.90 -21.74
CA ILE A 99 4.02 10.84 -21.11
C ILE A 99 3.92 9.55 -21.93
N GLY A 100 4.99 8.74 -21.93
CA GLY A 100 4.98 7.44 -22.59
C GLY A 100 4.17 6.40 -21.82
N GLY A 101 3.37 5.61 -22.54
CA GLY A 101 2.79 4.38 -22.01
C GLY A 101 3.89 3.32 -21.86
N GLY A 102 4.23 2.94 -20.62
CA GLY A 102 5.20 1.87 -20.38
C GLY A 102 4.78 0.62 -21.13
N GLN A 103 5.53 0.23 -22.16
CA GLN A 103 5.25 -0.99 -22.92
C GLN A 103 5.35 -2.17 -21.95
N GLN A 104 4.23 -2.85 -21.71
CA GLN A 104 4.28 -4.20 -21.14
C GLN A 104 5.02 -5.06 -22.16
N GLN A 105 6.27 -5.41 -21.86
CA GLN A 105 6.95 -6.51 -22.53
C GLN A 105 6.09 -7.75 -22.30
N LYS A 106 5.48 -8.24 -23.38
CA LYS A 106 4.75 -9.50 -23.42
C LYS A 106 5.70 -10.67 -23.21
#